data_AF-A0A6A3GLG9-F1
#
_entry.id   AF-A0A6A3GLG9-F1
#
_cell.length_a   1.000
_cell.length_b   1.000
_cell.length_c   1.000
_cell.angle_alpha   90.00
_cell.angle_beta   90.00
_cell.angle_gamma   90.00
#
_symmetry.space_group_name_H-M   'P 1'
#
loop_
_entity.id
_entity.type
_entity.pdbx_description
1 polymer ?
#
loop_
_entity_poly.entity_id
_entity_poly.type
_entity_poly.pdbx_seq_one_letter_code
_entity_poly.pdbx_strand_id
1 'polypeptide(L)'
;MEPHVSPAAQDDRNALPRVLDATLVVRVGEPLGRSRGGWRKEITFDLEEGYAVFREKCLVKFAEVAASPEAAKKRIELHDNSDIYLKRANNDGQSKYVLLTEDNFRSTLEHRWRLLQPEERLVLSAFRFQAFLYVRSSAQPPAQFHRATAARIKRARVQRMAHEARLRTQ
;
A
#
# COMPACT_ATOMS: atom_id res chain seq x y z
N MET A 1 7.05 -47.93 -13.93
CA MET A 1 7.99 -46.96 -14.55
C MET A 1 7.54 -45.59 -14.11
N GLU A 2 8.08 -45.13 -12.98
CA GLU A 2 7.85 -43.76 -12.51
C GLU A 2 8.62 -42.82 -13.45
N PRO A 3 8.01 -41.77 -14.01
CA PRO A 3 8.72 -40.83 -14.86
C PRO A 3 9.73 -40.07 -14.01
N HIS A 4 11.02 -40.36 -14.21
CA HIS A 4 12.11 -39.61 -13.62
C HIS A 4 12.14 -38.23 -14.28
N VAL A 5 11.51 -37.25 -13.63
CA VAL A 5 11.61 -35.85 -14.04
C VAL A 5 13.05 -35.41 -13.76
N SER A 6 13.77 -35.01 -14.82
CA SER A 6 15.14 -34.50 -14.73
C SER A 6 15.19 -33.29 -13.78
N PRO A 7 16.20 -33.18 -12.90
CA PRO A 7 16.31 -32.06 -11.95
C PRO A 7 16.34 -30.68 -12.61
N ALA A 8 16.81 -30.58 -13.86
CA ALA A 8 16.78 -29.34 -14.66
C ALA A 8 15.35 -28.85 -14.99
N ALA A 9 14.38 -29.75 -15.15
CA ALA A 9 12.99 -29.39 -15.49
C ALA A 9 12.17 -28.92 -14.27
N GLN A 10 12.68 -29.14 -13.06
CA GLN A 10 12.12 -28.63 -11.80
C GLN A 10 12.64 -27.23 -11.49
N ASP A 11 13.86 -26.89 -11.91
CA ASP A 11 14.52 -25.61 -11.64
C ASP A 11 13.88 -24.45 -12.42
N ASP A 12 13.50 -24.68 -13.69
CA ASP A 12 12.83 -23.67 -14.52
C ASP A 12 11.46 -23.23 -13.98
N ARG A 13 10.75 -24.10 -13.24
CA ARG A 13 9.45 -23.74 -12.62
C ARG A 13 9.61 -22.88 -11.36
N ASN A 14 10.82 -22.81 -10.83
CA ASN A 14 11.18 -22.00 -9.67
C ASN A 14 11.76 -20.63 -10.08
N ALA A 15 12.10 -20.46 -11.36
CA ALA A 15 12.65 -19.21 -11.86
C ALA A 15 11.63 -18.07 -11.77
N LEU A 16 12.09 -16.88 -11.38
CA LEU A 16 11.29 -15.67 -11.39
C LEU A 16 11.00 -15.28 -12.85
N PRO A 17 9.73 -15.07 -13.25
CA PRO A 17 9.41 -14.64 -14.60
C PRO A 17 10.07 -13.31 -14.94
N ARG A 18 10.42 -13.11 -16.20
CA ARG A 18 11.02 -11.87 -16.68
C ARG A 18 10.07 -10.69 -16.58
N VAL A 19 8.83 -10.86 -17.05
CA VAL A 19 7.78 -9.84 -16.97
C VAL A 19 6.93 -10.11 -15.74
N LEU A 20 6.77 -9.10 -14.89
CA LEU A 20 6.14 -9.21 -13.59
C LEU A 20 5.08 -8.12 -13.40
N ASP A 21 4.06 -8.45 -12.62
CA ASP A 21 3.03 -7.52 -12.21
C ASP A 21 3.20 -7.10 -10.74
N ALA A 22 3.06 -5.80 -10.50
CA ALA A 22 3.02 -5.20 -9.18
C ALA A 22 1.76 -4.35 -9.00
N THR A 23 1.25 -4.36 -7.77
CA THR A 23 0.32 -3.35 -7.28
C THR A 23 1.09 -2.30 -6.51
N LEU A 24 1.18 -1.09 -7.06
CA LEU A 24 1.61 0.08 -6.35
C LEU A 24 0.50 0.54 -5.39
N VAL A 25 0.84 0.69 -4.12
CA VAL A 25 -0.02 1.21 -3.08
C VAL A 25 0.55 2.55 -2.58
N VAL A 26 -0.07 3.65 -2.98
CA VAL A 26 0.30 5.00 -2.53
C VAL A 26 -0.39 5.27 -1.20
N ARG A 27 0.36 5.53 -0.12
CA ARG A 27 -0.17 5.77 1.23
C ARG A 27 0.22 7.12 1.78
N VAL A 28 -0.71 7.77 2.49
CA VAL A 28 -0.41 9.03 3.19
C VAL A 28 0.18 8.72 4.57
N GLY A 29 1.34 9.31 4.88
CA GLY A 29 2.02 9.22 6.18
C GLY A 29 3.48 8.77 6.08
N GLU A 30 3.96 8.18 7.17
CA GLU A 30 5.36 7.78 7.31
C GLU A 30 5.60 6.34 6.84
N PRO A 31 6.70 6.07 6.13
CA PRO A 31 7.15 4.71 5.86
C PRO A 31 7.40 3.97 7.18
N LEU A 32 7.11 2.67 7.21
CA LEU A 32 7.26 1.78 8.39
C LEU A 32 6.50 2.21 9.68
N GLY A 33 5.83 3.36 9.67
CA GLY A 33 5.10 3.93 10.79
C GLY A 33 3.59 4.06 10.54
N ARG A 34 2.99 5.13 11.06
CA ARG A 34 1.55 5.38 10.90
C ARG A 34 1.26 5.86 9.48
N SER A 35 0.56 5.03 8.71
CA SER A 35 0.05 5.36 7.38
C SER A 35 -1.47 5.14 7.31
N ARG A 36 -2.16 5.88 6.43
CA ARG A 36 -3.61 5.78 6.27
C ARG A 36 -4.03 5.68 4.81
N GLY A 37 -5.09 4.90 4.62
CA GLY A 37 -5.73 4.70 3.31
C GLY A 37 -4.74 4.15 2.28
N GLY A 38 -5.12 4.22 1.01
CA GLY A 38 -4.18 4.15 -0.08
C GLY A 38 -4.85 4.02 -1.43
N TRP A 39 -4.20 4.55 -2.44
CA TRP A 39 -4.60 4.36 -3.84
C TRP A 39 -3.82 3.19 -4.41
N ARG A 40 -4.49 2.39 -5.24
CA ARG A 40 -3.88 1.21 -5.88
C ARG A 40 -3.77 1.44 -7.38
N LYS A 41 -2.61 1.11 -7.94
CA LYS A 41 -2.35 1.12 -9.38
C LYS A 41 -1.61 -0.14 -9.77
N GLU A 42 -1.97 -0.69 -10.92
CA GLU A 42 -1.30 -1.84 -11.50
C GLU A 42 -0.10 -1.37 -12.33
N ILE A 43 1.01 -2.10 -12.23
CA ILE A 43 2.26 -1.86 -12.94
C ILE A 43 2.73 -3.20 -13.48
N THR A 44 2.97 -3.26 -14.78
CA THR A 44 3.71 -4.34 -15.41
C THR A 44 5.12 -3.85 -15.74
N PHE A 45 6.13 -4.63 -15.41
CA PHE A 45 7.53 -4.27 -15.61
C PHE A 45 8.36 -5.47 -16.04
N ASP A 46 9.46 -5.20 -16.74
CA ASP A 46 10.44 -6.21 -17.11
C ASP A 46 11.60 -6.15 -16.10
N LEU A 47 11.93 -7.30 -15.53
CA LEU A 47 12.98 -7.45 -14.54
C LEU A 47 14.37 -7.03 -15.08
N GLU A 48 14.59 -7.15 -16.39
CA GLU A 48 15.83 -6.75 -17.05
C GLU A 48 15.97 -5.23 -17.19
N GLU A 49 14.86 -4.46 -17.09
CA GLU A 49 14.92 -2.99 -17.05
C GLU A 49 15.48 -2.46 -15.72
N GLY A 50 15.50 -3.29 -14.68
CA GLY A 50 16.07 -2.97 -13.38
C GLY A 50 15.23 -2.02 -12.51
N TYR A 51 15.79 -1.67 -11.35
CA TYR A 51 15.10 -0.89 -10.33
C TYR A 51 14.78 0.55 -10.77
N ALA A 52 15.70 1.20 -11.50
CA ALA A 52 15.53 2.58 -11.92
C ALA A 52 14.26 2.77 -12.78
N VAL A 53 14.07 1.90 -13.77
CA VAL A 53 12.87 1.91 -14.64
C VAL A 53 11.62 1.54 -13.85
N PHE A 54 11.70 0.54 -12.96
CA PHE A 54 10.59 0.21 -12.08
C PHE A 54 10.16 1.40 -11.20
N ARG A 55 11.13 2.13 -10.65
CA ARG A 55 10.91 3.33 -9.84
C ARG A 55 10.24 4.43 -10.68
N GLU A 56 10.71 4.70 -11.89
CA GLU A 56 10.06 5.66 -12.79
C GLU A 56 8.61 5.27 -13.11
N LYS A 57 8.35 3.99 -13.42
CA LYS A 57 6.99 3.49 -13.64
C LYS A 57 6.09 3.73 -12.42
N CYS A 58 6.62 3.55 -11.21
CA CYS A 58 5.91 3.87 -9.97
C CYS A 58 5.61 5.37 -9.84
N LEU A 59 6.55 6.24 -10.21
CA LEU A 59 6.36 7.70 -10.17
C LEU A 59 5.34 8.19 -11.21
N VAL A 60 5.32 7.60 -12.40
CA VAL A 60 4.27 7.86 -13.40
C VAL A 60 2.90 7.48 -12.86
N LYS A 61 2.75 6.29 -12.24
CA LYS A 61 1.50 5.90 -11.59
C LYS A 61 1.12 6.77 -10.41
N PHE A 62 2.10 7.28 -9.67
CA PHE A 62 1.84 8.29 -8.64
C PHE A 62 1.29 9.59 -9.24
N ALA A 63 1.84 10.10 -10.35
CA ALA A 63 1.33 11.30 -11.01
C ALA A 63 -0.13 11.13 -11.45
N GLU A 64 -0.49 9.95 -12.00
CA GLU A 64 -1.90 9.62 -12.29
C GLU A 64 -2.77 9.65 -11.03
N VAL A 65 -2.27 9.11 -9.91
CA VAL A 65 -2.98 9.16 -8.63
C VAL A 65 -3.14 10.59 -8.15
N ALA A 66 -2.09 11.41 -8.17
CA ALA A 66 -2.11 12.79 -7.72
C ALA A 66 -3.10 13.65 -8.53
N ALA A 67 -3.26 13.37 -9.82
CA ALA A 67 -4.24 14.01 -10.68
C ALA A 67 -5.70 13.55 -10.44
N SER A 68 -5.92 12.45 -9.73
CA SER A 68 -7.27 11.93 -9.47
C SER A 68 -8.08 12.87 -8.56
N PRO A 69 -9.41 13.02 -8.76
CA PRO A 69 -10.23 13.90 -7.95
C PRO A 69 -10.21 13.58 -6.44
N GLU A 70 -10.10 12.31 -6.05
CA GLU A 70 -10.03 11.96 -4.63
C GLU A 70 -8.68 12.31 -3.99
N ALA A 71 -7.58 12.16 -4.73
CA ALA A 71 -6.25 12.49 -4.23
C ALA A 71 -5.95 13.99 -4.26
N ALA A 72 -6.44 14.71 -5.28
CA ALA A 72 -6.27 16.14 -5.42
C ALA A 72 -6.81 16.90 -4.20
N LYS A 73 -7.92 16.44 -3.61
CA LYS A 73 -8.49 16.99 -2.36
C LYS A 73 -7.51 16.90 -1.18
N LYS A 74 -6.64 15.89 -1.17
CA LYS A 74 -5.64 15.66 -0.13
C LYS A 74 -4.31 16.34 -0.41
N ARG A 75 -4.11 16.90 -1.62
CA ARG A 75 -2.87 17.57 -2.04
C ARG A 75 -1.65 16.72 -1.67
N ILE A 76 -1.62 15.51 -2.23
CA ILE A 76 -0.54 14.57 -1.92
C ILE A 76 0.75 14.99 -2.61
N GLU A 77 1.85 14.84 -1.90
CA GLU A 77 3.19 15.20 -2.37
C GLU A 77 4.17 14.08 -2.02
N LEU A 78 5.15 13.86 -2.89
CA LEU A 78 6.24 12.92 -2.60
C LEU A 78 7.08 13.43 -1.42
N HIS A 79 7.62 12.48 -0.67
CA HIS A 79 8.76 12.76 0.22
C HIS A 79 10.04 12.90 -0.61
N ASP A 80 11.05 13.56 -0.05
CA ASP A 80 12.27 13.97 -0.78
C ASP A 80 12.97 12.79 -1.50
N ASN A 81 12.99 11.61 -0.88
CA ASN A 81 13.64 10.43 -1.46
C ASN A 81 12.71 9.57 -2.35
N SER A 82 11.39 9.76 -2.24
CA SER A 82 10.37 8.97 -2.94
C SER A 82 10.61 7.46 -2.85
N ASP A 83 10.93 7.00 -1.65
CA ASP A 83 11.32 5.64 -1.35
C ASP A 83 10.19 4.64 -1.61
N ILE A 84 10.52 3.52 -2.26
CA ILE A 84 9.59 2.44 -2.57
C ILE A 84 9.91 1.25 -1.68
N TYR A 85 8.89 0.75 -0.98
CA TYR A 85 9.00 -0.40 -0.09
C TYR A 85 8.28 -1.61 -0.67
N LEU A 86 8.84 -2.81 -0.47
CA LEU A 86 8.21 -4.06 -0.90
C LEU A 86 7.84 -4.92 0.30
N LYS A 87 6.65 -5.54 0.21
CA LYS A 87 6.19 -6.53 1.17
C LYS A 87 6.73 -7.92 0.82
N ARG A 88 7.64 -8.46 1.65
CA ARG A 88 8.34 -9.73 1.41
C ARG A 88 7.50 -10.98 1.69
N ALA A 89 6.49 -10.91 2.55
CA ALA A 89 5.56 -12.00 2.77
C ALA A 89 4.12 -11.50 2.90
N ASN A 90 3.12 -12.30 2.52
CA ASN A 90 1.70 -11.92 2.60
C ASN A 90 1.26 -11.47 4.00
N ASN A 91 1.88 -12.02 5.05
CA ASN A 91 1.54 -11.73 6.45
C ASN A 91 2.51 -10.73 7.10
N ASP A 92 3.46 -10.15 6.36
CA ASP A 92 4.33 -9.13 6.91
C ASP A 92 3.55 -7.86 7.26
N GLY A 93 3.78 -7.39 8.49
CA GLY A 93 3.36 -6.07 8.92
C GLY A 93 4.21 -4.98 8.27
N GLN A 94 3.70 -3.75 8.24
CA GLN A 94 4.36 -2.60 7.61
C GLN A 94 5.80 -2.39 8.10
N SER A 95 6.09 -2.64 9.37
CA SER A 95 7.43 -2.49 9.95
C SER A 95 8.47 -3.47 9.39
N LYS A 96 8.05 -4.50 8.65
CA LYS A 96 8.92 -5.52 8.04
C LYS A 96 9.12 -5.32 6.53
N TYR A 97 8.52 -4.27 5.96
CA TYR A 97 8.69 -3.98 4.54
C TYR A 97 10.13 -3.58 4.26
N VAL A 98 10.63 -3.98 3.09
CA VAL A 98 12.01 -3.72 2.67
C VAL A 98 12.05 -2.51 1.77
N LEU A 99 12.92 -1.55 2.09
CA LEU A 99 13.25 -0.46 1.18
C LEU A 99 13.93 -1.04 -0.06
N LEU A 100 13.34 -0.83 -1.23
CA LEU A 100 13.94 -1.24 -2.50
C LEU A 100 15.04 -0.27 -2.90
N THR A 101 16.15 -0.85 -3.34
CA THR A 101 17.32 -0.18 -3.90
C THR A 101 17.75 -0.95 -5.14
N GLU A 102 18.65 -0.38 -5.92
CA GLU A 102 19.21 -1.07 -7.10
C GLU A 102 19.89 -2.39 -6.72
N ASP A 103 20.62 -2.39 -5.60
CA ASP A 103 21.38 -3.56 -5.11
C ASP A 103 20.48 -4.72 -4.64
N ASN A 104 19.29 -4.42 -4.12
CA ASN A 104 18.43 -5.43 -3.50
C ASN A 104 17.15 -5.75 -4.28
N PHE A 105 16.90 -5.06 -5.40
CA PHE A 105 15.63 -5.17 -6.12
C PHE A 105 15.35 -6.60 -6.59
N ARG A 106 16.27 -7.17 -7.38
CA ARG A 106 16.12 -8.52 -7.94
C ARG A 106 16.05 -9.59 -6.85
N SER A 107 17.00 -9.57 -5.91
CA SER A 107 17.07 -10.56 -4.83
C SER A 107 15.83 -10.53 -3.92
N THR A 108 15.23 -9.35 -3.71
CA THR A 108 13.99 -9.20 -2.95
C THR A 108 12.80 -9.81 -3.71
N LEU A 109 12.70 -9.61 -5.03
CA LEU A 109 11.65 -10.20 -5.85
C LEU A 109 11.78 -11.73 -5.92
N GLU A 110 12.98 -12.24 -6.13
CA GLU A 110 13.27 -13.68 -6.13
C GLU A 110 12.92 -14.32 -4.78
N HIS A 111 13.31 -13.69 -3.67
CA HIS A 111 12.96 -14.19 -2.34
C HIS A 111 11.44 -14.29 -2.17
N ARG A 112 10.71 -13.23 -2.56
CA ARG A 112 9.25 -13.21 -2.47
C ARG A 112 8.61 -14.28 -3.38
N TRP A 113 9.16 -14.50 -4.57
CA TRP A 113 8.73 -15.54 -5.50
C TRP A 113 8.87 -16.95 -4.92
N ARG A 114 10.01 -17.22 -4.27
CA ARG A 114 10.28 -18.50 -3.60
C ARG A 114 9.37 -18.79 -2.41
N LEU A 115 8.73 -17.77 -1.84
CA LEU A 115 7.76 -17.93 -0.75
C LEU A 115 6.35 -18.30 -1.23
N LEU A 116 6.10 -18.29 -2.54
CA LEU A 116 4.82 -18.73 -3.08
C LEU A 116 4.70 -20.25 -3.03
N GLN A 117 3.50 -20.71 -2.75
CA GLN A 117 3.15 -22.12 -2.90
C GLN A 117 3.20 -22.51 -4.38
N PRO A 118 3.51 -23.78 -4.72
CA PRO A 118 3.54 -24.24 -6.11
C PRO A 118 2.26 -23.91 -6.88
N GLU A 119 1.09 -24.01 -6.25
CA GLU A 119 -0.21 -23.72 -6.88
C GLU A 119 -0.38 -22.23 -7.22
N GLU A 120 0.17 -21.34 -6.39
CA GLU A 120 0.16 -19.89 -6.62
C GLU A 120 1.05 -19.50 -7.82
N ARG A 121 2.09 -20.30 -8.09
CA ARG A 121 3.00 -20.08 -9.23
C ARG A 121 2.46 -20.61 -10.55
N LEU A 122 1.51 -21.55 -10.52
CA LEU A 122 0.84 -22.05 -11.73
C LEU A 122 -0.08 -21.02 -12.36
N VAL A 123 -0.57 -20.06 -11.57
CA VAL A 123 -1.40 -18.95 -12.05
C VAL A 123 -0.60 -17.66 -11.99
N LEU A 124 0.38 -17.53 -12.90
CA LEU A 124 1.27 -16.36 -12.99
C LEU A 124 0.51 -15.02 -12.96
N SER A 125 -0.67 -14.96 -13.58
CA SER A 125 -1.51 -13.76 -13.64
C SER A 125 -2.21 -13.40 -12.32
N ALA A 126 -2.28 -14.33 -11.35
CA ALA A 126 -2.88 -14.07 -10.04
C ALA A 126 -1.87 -13.49 -9.05
N PHE A 127 -0.58 -13.79 -9.21
CA PHE A 127 0.43 -13.29 -8.30
C PHE A 127 0.86 -11.86 -8.65
N ARG A 128 0.83 -10.97 -7.66
CA ARG A 128 1.26 -9.57 -7.82
C ARG A 128 2.11 -9.13 -6.64
N PHE A 129 3.26 -8.55 -6.94
CA PHE A 129 4.07 -7.91 -5.92
C PHE A 129 3.35 -6.68 -5.36
N GLN A 130 3.52 -6.40 -4.06
CA GLN A 130 2.97 -5.17 -3.48
C GLN A 130 4.11 -4.20 -3.18
N ALA A 131 4.15 -3.12 -3.95
CA ALA A 131 5.06 -2.00 -3.77
C ALA A 131 4.31 -0.85 -3.06
N PHE A 132 4.97 -0.19 -2.13
CA PHE A 132 4.39 0.84 -1.29
C PHE A 132 5.19 2.12 -1.46
N LEU A 133 4.50 3.20 -1.83
CA LEU A 133 5.05 4.54 -1.92
C LEU A 133 4.36 5.40 -0.86
N TYR A 134 5.14 6.06 -0.03
CA TYR A 134 4.63 6.92 1.03
C TYR A 134 4.68 8.38 0.59
N VAL A 135 3.62 9.11 0.91
CA VAL A 135 3.43 10.50 0.51
C VAL A 135 2.98 11.33 1.69
N ARG A 136 3.29 12.62 1.67
CA ARG A 136 2.72 13.60 2.60
C ARG A 136 1.44 14.20 2.02
N SER A 137 0.64 14.83 2.88
CA SER A 137 -0.59 15.52 2.51
C SER A 137 -0.47 16.96 2.99
N SER A 138 -0.51 17.92 2.07
CA SER A 138 -0.52 19.36 2.40
C SER A 138 -1.95 19.92 2.54
N ALA A 139 -2.98 19.09 2.42
CA ALA A 139 -4.33 19.48 2.77
C ALA A 139 -4.42 19.85 4.26
N GLN A 140 -5.08 20.98 4.55
CA GLN A 140 -5.39 21.36 5.93
C GLN A 140 -6.16 20.22 6.60
N PRO A 141 -5.82 19.88 7.86
CA PRO A 141 -6.64 18.96 8.63
C PRO A 141 -8.07 19.49 8.58
N PRO A 142 -9.10 18.66 8.31
CA PRO A 142 -10.47 19.12 8.44
C PRO A 142 -10.61 19.71 9.85
N ALA A 143 -11.26 20.88 9.94
CA ALA A 143 -11.62 21.48 11.23
C ALA A 143 -12.13 20.35 12.12
N GLN A 144 -11.56 20.19 13.32
CA GLN A 144 -11.80 19.03 14.17
C GLN A 144 -13.30 18.86 14.39
N PHE A 145 -13.93 18.03 13.56
CA PHE A 145 -15.26 17.53 13.81
C PHE A 145 -15.08 16.50 14.92
N HIS A 146 -15.06 16.99 16.15
CA HIS A 146 -15.09 16.14 17.32
C HIS A 146 -16.34 15.27 17.22
N ARG A 147 -16.14 13.97 17.03
CA ARG A 147 -17.20 12.99 17.26
C ARG A 147 -17.79 13.28 18.64
N ALA A 148 -19.11 13.49 18.71
CA ALA A 148 -19.77 13.78 19.97
C ALA A 148 -19.47 12.64 20.95
N THR A 149 -18.70 12.93 22.00
CA THR A 149 -18.40 11.93 23.03
C THR A 149 -19.66 11.68 23.84
N ALA A 150 -19.83 10.46 24.36
CA ALA A 150 -21.00 10.08 25.17
C ALA A 150 -21.24 11.07 26.32
N ALA A 151 -20.17 11.62 26.91
CA ALA A 151 -20.23 12.66 27.92
C ALA A 151 -20.85 13.98 27.40
N ARG A 152 -20.52 14.39 26.17
CA ARG A 152 -21.05 15.61 25.54
C ARG A 152 -22.52 15.43 25.14
N ILE A 153 -22.92 14.23 24.70
CA ILE A 153 -24.32 13.85 24.45
C ILE A 153 -25.13 13.87 25.76
N LYS A 154 -24.58 13.30 26.84
CA LYS A 154 -25.23 13.29 28.17
C LYS A 154 -25.42 14.70 28.71
N ARG A 155 -24.42 15.58 28.59
CA ARG A 155 -24.52 17.00 29.00
C ARG A 155 -25.57 17.77 28.19
N ALA A 156 -25.63 17.59 26.87
CA ALA A 156 -26.64 18.20 26.04
C ALA A 156 -28.07 17.75 26.44
N ARG A 157 -28.24 16.46 26.79
CA ARG A 157 -29.53 15.92 27.26
C ARG A 157 -29.95 16.55 28.60
N VAL A 158 -29.02 16.73 29.54
CA VAL A 158 -29.29 17.39 30.83
C VAL A 158 -29.65 18.87 30.63
N GLN A 159 -28.92 19.57 29.76
CA GLN A 159 -29.22 20.97 29.44
C GLN A 159 -30.60 21.14 28.78
N ARG A 160 -30.98 20.21 27.89
CA ARG A 160 -32.31 20.20 27.28
C ARG A 160 -33.42 19.97 28.31
N MET A 161 -33.27 18.98 29.19
CA MET A 161 -34.26 18.74 30.25
C MET A 161 -34.38 19.92 31.22
N ALA A 162 -33.27 20.58 31.55
CA ALA A 162 -33.29 21.78 32.40
C ALA A 162 -33.98 22.97 31.71
N HIS A 163 -33.82 23.12 30.39
CA HIS A 163 -34.51 24.15 29.62
C HIS A 163 -36.02 23.88 29.51
N GLU A 164 -36.41 22.64 29.22
CA GLU A 164 -37.81 22.21 29.16
C GLU A 164 -38.50 22.32 30.53
N ALA A 165 -37.80 22.03 31.63
CA ALA A 165 -38.33 22.22 32.98
C ALA A 165 -38.58 23.71 33.30
N ARG A 166 -37.65 24.60 32.93
CA ARG A 166 -37.82 26.06 33.08
C ARG A 166 -39.01 26.62 32.30
N LEU A 167 -39.27 26.08 31.11
CA LEU A 167 -40.41 26.50 30.27
C LEU A 167 -41.78 26.01 30.80
N ARG A 168 -41.80 24.96 31.63
CA ARG A 168 -43.02 24.42 32.25
C ARG A 168 -43.38 25.04 33.60
N THR A 169 -42.52 25.89 34.14
CA THR A 169 -42.75 26.60 35.43
C THR A 169 -43.14 28.07 35.25
N GLN A 170 -43.28 28.52 33.99
CA GLN A 170 -44.00 29.75 33.62
C GLN A 170 -45.42 29.37 33.21
#